data_AF-A0A351ZZL8-F1
#
_entry.id   AF-A0A351ZZL8-F1
#
_cell.length_a   1.000
_cell.length_b   1.000
_cell.length_c   1.000
_cell.angle_alpha   90.00
_cell.angle_beta   90.00
_cell.angle_gamma   90.00
#
_symmetry.space_group_name_H-M   'P 1'
#
loop_
_entity.id
_entity.type
_entity.pdbx_description
1 polymer ?
#
loop_
_entity_poly.entity_id
_entity_poly.type
_entity_poly.pdbx_seq_one_letter_code
_entity_poly.pdbx_strand_id
1 'polypeptide(L)'
;MNQRLLDLGLPGILENPDHLAALTDEQIDELAAIRDEAADALDQDESNADLIDTIYLAHMTLSSALFLRAIASDVEIPDLPAAQVLVRSWGGGLLLSCDADSVREIIAPRQTLDVLTKAGLPAKADPELTFSLPPTRLSDMVELAEDEVDDASSKEFFSTFWKIGETDDGDVLCLDERADCAVVLLDAEWGYYAQQFVNSSIGHLLQCLEAWRVLEQDDANEIGDAIERFERAVDRIDPRALTEGAFWFDMMAMLEEEDEE
;
A
#
# COMPACT_ATOMS: atom_id res chain seq x y z
N MET A 1 8.65 11.33 25.56
CA MET A 1 9.24 10.35 24.61
C MET A 1 9.59 9.03 25.29
N ASN A 2 9.05 7.92 24.77
CA ASN A 2 9.16 6.57 25.33
C ASN A 2 10.60 6.01 25.27
N GLN A 3 11.09 5.43 26.36
CA GLN A 3 12.45 4.86 26.45
C GLN A 3 12.65 3.67 25.51
N ARG A 4 11.60 2.86 25.27
CA ARG A 4 11.67 1.71 24.35
C ARG A 4 11.94 2.17 22.92
N LEU A 5 11.32 3.27 22.48
CA LEU A 5 11.59 3.87 21.16
C LEU A 5 13.04 4.36 21.03
N LEU A 6 13.59 4.97 22.08
CA LEU A 6 15.00 5.37 22.12
C LEU A 6 15.95 4.18 22.00
N ASP A 7 15.62 3.07 22.67
CA ASP A 7 16.42 1.84 22.64
C ASP A 7 16.40 1.18 21.24
N LEU A 8 15.32 1.38 20.48
CA LEU A 8 15.19 1.01 19.07
C LEU A 8 15.88 2.00 18.10
N GLY A 9 16.44 3.11 18.60
CA GLY A 9 17.19 4.08 17.80
C GLY A 9 16.36 5.22 17.21
N LEU A 10 15.14 5.45 17.70
CA LEU A 10 14.28 6.54 17.22
C LEU A 10 14.62 7.90 17.87
N PRO A 11 14.43 9.02 17.14
CA PRO A 11 13.95 9.11 15.75
C PRO A 11 15.04 8.85 14.70
N GLY A 12 16.31 8.69 15.09
CA GLY A 12 17.44 8.66 14.16
C GLY A 12 17.41 7.55 13.11
N ILE A 13 16.73 6.42 13.38
CA ILE A 13 16.55 5.35 12.39
C ILE A 13 15.72 5.80 11.17
N LEU A 14 14.81 6.78 11.33
CA LEU A 14 13.98 7.30 10.24
C LEU A 14 14.80 7.99 9.14
N GLU A 15 16.01 8.44 9.47
CA GLU A 15 16.92 9.09 8.52
C GLU A 15 17.68 8.07 7.65
N ASN A 16 17.53 6.76 7.91
CA ASN A 16 18.27 5.71 7.21
C ASN A 16 17.33 4.59 6.69
N PRO A 17 16.93 4.64 5.40
CA PRO A 17 16.01 3.66 4.83
C PRO A 17 16.57 2.23 4.84
N ASP A 18 17.89 2.06 4.68
CA ASP A 18 18.51 0.72 4.72
C ASP A 18 18.39 0.08 6.12
N HIS A 19 18.42 0.89 7.18
CA HIS A 19 18.22 0.39 8.54
C HIS A 19 16.76 0.07 8.81
N LEU A 20 15.82 0.88 8.31
CA LEU A 20 14.38 0.59 8.41
C LEU A 20 14.03 -0.72 7.72
N ALA A 21 14.54 -0.94 6.50
CA ALA A 21 14.33 -2.18 5.74
C ALA A 21 14.94 -3.42 6.42
N ALA A 22 15.90 -3.22 7.32
CA ALA A 22 16.63 -4.28 8.01
C ALA A 22 16.18 -4.52 9.46
N LEU A 23 15.09 -3.89 9.91
CA LEU A 23 14.49 -4.19 11.20
C LEU A 23 14.11 -5.67 11.28
N THR A 24 14.42 -6.30 12.41
CA THR A 24 14.05 -7.71 12.64
C THR A 24 12.58 -7.82 13.02
N ASP A 25 11.98 -9.00 12.83
CA ASP A 25 10.59 -9.28 13.26
C ASP A 25 10.36 -8.90 14.73
N GLU A 26 11.29 -9.25 15.64
CA GLU A 26 11.21 -8.86 17.06
C GLU A 26 11.15 -7.34 17.28
N GLN A 27 11.79 -6.54 16.42
CA GLN A 27 11.77 -5.08 16.52
C GLN A 27 10.48 -4.50 15.93
N ILE A 28 9.94 -5.13 14.89
CA ILE A 28 8.65 -4.79 14.28
C ILE A 28 7.53 -5.08 15.29
N ASP A 29 7.54 -6.26 15.90
CA ASP A 29 6.60 -6.66 16.96
C ASP A 29 6.66 -5.70 18.15
N GLU A 30 7.87 -5.32 18.57
CA GLU A 30 8.07 -4.36 19.66
C GLU A 30 7.54 -2.97 19.29
N LEU A 31 7.72 -2.50 18.04
CA LEU A 31 7.15 -1.24 17.56
C LEU A 31 5.62 -1.26 17.56
N ALA A 32 5.02 -2.35 17.08
CA ALA A 32 3.57 -2.55 17.09
C ALA A 32 3.04 -2.54 18.54
N ALA A 33 3.68 -3.30 19.44
CA ALA A 33 3.30 -3.33 20.85
C ALA A 33 3.41 -1.95 21.52
N ILE A 34 4.47 -1.18 21.24
CA ILE A 34 4.61 0.19 21.76
C ILE A 34 3.48 1.10 21.27
N ARG A 35 3.13 1.01 19.97
CA ARG A 35 2.05 1.78 19.36
C ARG A 35 0.72 1.45 20.04
N ASP A 36 0.40 0.16 20.16
CA ASP A 36 -0.89 -0.31 20.67
C ASP A 36 -1.05 -0.01 22.17
N GLU A 37 0.00 -0.24 22.98
CA GLU A 37 0.01 0.15 24.40
C GLU A 37 -0.16 1.66 24.59
N ALA A 38 0.42 2.47 23.70
CA ALA A 38 0.29 3.92 23.77
C ALA A 38 -1.12 4.38 23.34
N ALA A 39 -1.73 3.72 22.35
CA ALA A 39 -3.10 3.97 21.93
C ALA A 39 -4.10 3.62 23.05
N ASP A 40 -3.98 2.43 23.65
CA ASP A 40 -4.80 2.00 24.80
C ASP A 40 -4.68 2.96 26.00
N ALA A 41 -3.49 3.51 26.22
CA ALA A 41 -3.26 4.51 27.26
C ALA A 41 -3.86 5.87 26.90
N LEU A 42 -3.85 6.25 25.62
CA LEU A 42 -4.40 7.51 25.12
C LEU A 42 -5.93 7.56 25.28
N ASP A 43 -6.62 6.41 25.14
CA ASP A 43 -8.06 6.30 25.42
C ASP A 43 -8.44 6.70 26.85
N GLN A 44 -7.48 6.66 27.79
CA GLN A 44 -7.69 7.07 29.18
C GLN A 44 -7.30 8.54 29.42
N ASP A 45 -6.50 9.14 28.53
CA ASP A 45 -6.00 10.51 28.60
C ASP A 45 -5.80 11.09 27.18
N GLU A 46 -6.90 11.38 26.50
CA GLU A 46 -6.96 11.75 25.07
C GLU A 46 -6.09 12.97 24.68
N SER A 47 -5.69 13.77 25.66
CA SER A 47 -4.90 15.00 25.45
C SER A 47 -3.40 14.83 25.72
N ASN A 48 -2.94 13.62 25.98
CA ASN A 48 -1.57 13.34 26.38
C ASN A 48 -0.62 13.43 25.18
N ALA A 49 0.06 14.57 25.05
CA ALA A 49 0.99 14.83 23.95
C ALA A 49 2.13 13.79 23.86
N ASP A 50 2.63 13.27 24.98
CA ASP A 50 3.70 12.25 24.96
C ASP A 50 3.22 10.92 24.36
N LEU A 51 1.96 10.55 24.60
CA LEU A 51 1.35 9.35 24.01
C LEU A 51 1.08 9.56 22.52
N ILE A 52 0.55 10.72 22.13
CA ILE A 52 0.33 11.08 20.72
C ILE A 52 1.65 11.01 19.93
N ASP A 53 2.73 11.62 20.44
CA ASP A 53 4.05 11.58 19.80
C ASP A 53 4.60 10.14 19.71
N THR A 54 4.33 9.31 20.73
CA THR A 54 4.76 7.91 20.76
C THR A 54 4.04 7.09 19.70
N ILE A 55 2.72 7.24 19.58
CA ILE A 55 1.91 6.56 18.55
C ILE A 55 2.37 7.02 17.17
N TYR A 56 2.54 8.33 16.96
CA TYR A 56 2.98 8.88 15.67
C TYR A 56 4.34 8.33 15.27
N LEU A 57 5.35 8.40 16.14
CA LEU A 57 6.68 7.88 15.82
C LEU A 57 6.67 6.38 15.58
N ALA A 58 5.99 5.60 16.43
CA ALA A 58 5.91 4.15 16.26
C ALA A 58 5.21 3.76 14.95
N HIS A 59 4.05 4.36 14.67
CA HIS A 59 3.27 4.08 13.47
C HIS A 59 4.03 4.47 12.18
N MET A 60 4.60 5.67 12.12
CA MET A 60 5.36 6.12 10.96
C MET A 60 6.60 5.28 10.68
N THR A 61 7.26 4.80 11.74
CA THR A 61 8.44 3.92 11.62
C THR A 61 8.01 2.55 11.12
N LEU A 62 6.95 2.00 11.70
CA LEU A 62 6.43 0.68 11.36
C LEU A 62 5.97 0.61 9.89
N SER A 63 5.11 1.55 9.47
CA SER A 63 4.62 1.59 8.08
C SER A 63 5.77 1.76 7.07
N SER A 64 6.72 2.66 7.35
CA SER A 64 7.90 2.86 6.50
C SER A 64 8.78 1.60 6.43
N ALA A 65 8.99 0.92 7.55
CA ALA A 65 9.81 -0.30 7.59
C ALA A 65 9.16 -1.45 6.82
N LEU A 66 7.86 -1.68 6.99
CA LEU A 66 7.10 -2.73 6.30
C LEU A 66 7.05 -2.46 4.79
N PHE A 67 6.78 -1.22 4.39
CA PHE A 67 6.85 -0.82 2.98
C PHE A 67 8.24 -1.07 2.38
N LEU A 68 9.31 -0.62 3.04
CA LEU A 68 10.67 -0.81 2.56
C LEU A 68 11.06 -2.29 2.52
N ARG A 69 10.61 -3.10 3.47
CA ARG A 69 10.83 -4.55 3.48
C ARG A 69 10.20 -5.22 2.27
N ALA A 70 8.97 -4.84 1.91
CA ALA A 70 8.32 -5.35 0.70
C ALA A 70 9.08 -4.96 -0.58
N ILE A 71 9.51 -3.70 -0.69
CA ILE A 71 10.23 -3.20 -1.88
C ILE A 71 11.65 -3.75 -1.99
N ALA A 72 12.37 -3.87 -0.87
CA ALA A 72 13.76 -4.35 -0.81
C ALA A 72 13.86 -5.88 -0.80
N SER A 73 12.74 -6.60 -0.79
CA SER A 73 12.70 -8.06 -0.82
C SER A 73 13.45 -8.62 -2.03
N ASP A 74 14.35 -9.57 -1.79
CA ASP A 74 15.10 -10.28 -2.85
C ASP A 74 14.23 -11.26 -3.65
N VAL A 75 12.93 -11.36 -3.34
CA VAL A 75 12.00 -12.23 -4.07
C VAL A 75 11.79 -11.72 -5.49
N GLU A 76 12.02 -12.62 -6.46
CA GLU A 76 11.85 -12.35 -7.88
C GLU A 76 10.37 -12.15 -8.20
N ILE A 77 10.05 -11.00 -8.80
CA ILE A 77 8.69 -10.68 -9.24
C ILE A 77 8.48 -11.32 -10.62
N PRO A 78 7.43 -12.13 -10.80
CA PRO A 78 7.09 -12.71 -12.10
C PRO A 78 6.89 -11.65 -13.19
N ASP A 79 7.29 -11.97 -14.42
CA ASP A 79 7.06 -11.09 -15.56
C ASP A 79 5.56 -10.91 -15.84
N LEU A 80 5.15 -9.65 -16.03
CA LEU A 80 3.79 -9.35 -16.44
C LEU A 80 3.46 -9.92 -17.82
N PRO A 81 2.27 -10.53 -18.00
CA PRO A 81 1.78 -10.86 -19.32
C PRO A 81 1.47 -9.59 -20.12
N ALA A 82 1.38 -9.73 -21.45
CA ALA A 82 1.03 -8.60 -22.31
C ALA A 82 -0.34 -8.01 -21.94
N ALA A 83 -0.51 -6.69 -22.07
CA ALA A 83 -1.75 -5.98 -21.73
C ALA A 83 -3.03 -6.62 -22.31
N GLN A 84 -2.98 -7.16 -23.53
CA GLN A 84 -4.13 -7.84 -24.14
C GLN A 84 -4.53 -9.16 -23.43
N VAL A 85 -3.58 -9.83 -22.79
CA VAL A 85 -3.84 -11.03 -21.99
C VAL A 85 -4.49 -10.62 -20.67
N LEU A 86 -4.01 -9.55 -20.04
CA LEU A 86 -4.61 -8.98 -18.81
C LEU A 86 -6.09 -8.61 -19.02
N VAL A 87 -6.41 -7.94 -20.13
CA VAL A 87 -7.80 -7.61 -20.49
C VAL A 87 -8.68 -8.84 -20.61
N ARG A 88 -8.13 -9.96 -21.12
CA ARG A 88 -8.89 -11.20 -21.32
C ARG A 88 -9.02 -12.02 -20.05
N SER A 89 -8.10 -11.88 -19.09
CA SER A 89 -8.18 -12.57 -17.80
C SER A 89 -9.14 -11.86 -16.85
N TRP A 90 -9.37 -10.56 -17.01
CA TRP A 90 -10.31 -9.82 -16.17
C TRP A 90 -11.77 -10.24 -16.40
N GLY A 91 -12.44 -10.68 -15.33
CA GLY A 91 -13.84 -11.11 -15.33
C GLY A 91 -14.83 -10.08 -14.76
N GLY A 92 -14.36 -9.02 -14.09
CA GLY A 92 -15.20 -8.10 -13.29
C GLY A 92 -15.88 -6.94 -14.04
N GLY A 93 -15.68 -6.77 -15.36
CA GLY A 93 -16.41 -5.79 -16.17
C GLY A 93 -15.56 -4.94 -17.11
N LEU A 94 -16.02 -3.71 -17.39
CA LEU A 94 -15.34 -2.79 -18.29
C LEU A 94 -14.06 -2.24 -17.65
N LEU A 95 -12.98 -2.23 -18.42
CA LEU A 95 -11.74 -1.55 -18.07
C LEU A 95 -11.67 -0.17 -18.74
N LEU A 96 -11.32 0.84 -17.95
CA LEU A 96 -11.08 2.21 -18.36
C LEU A 96 -9.59 2.38 -18.64
N SER A 97 -9.23 2.90 -19.81
CA SER A 97 -7.86 3.23 -20.17
C SER A 97 -7.72 4.74 -20.38
N CYS A 98 -6.48 5.23 -20.36
CA CYS A 98 -6.17 6.63 -20.62
C CYS A 98 -5.33 6.80 -21.89
N ASP A 99 -5.37 8.02 -22.44
CA ASP A 99 -4.56 8.36 -23.60
C ASP A 99 -3.07 8.38 -23.26
N ALA A 100 -2.22 8.04 -24.22
CA ALA A 100 -0.77 8.01 -24.03
C ALA A 100 -0.19 9.38 -23.62
N ASP A 101 -0.83 10.48 -24.04
CA ASP A 101 -0.42 11.83 -23.65
C ASP A 101 -0.64 12.10 -22.15
N SER A 102 -1.62 11.44 -21.53
CA SER A 102 -1.93 11.61 -20.10
C SER A 102 -0.95 10.92 -19.16
N VAL A 103 -0.17 9.96 -19.67
CA VAL A 103 0.85 9.23 -18.88
C VAL A 103 2.28 9.56 -19.31
N ARG A 104 2.45 10.53 -20.22
CA ARG A 104 3.77 10.87 -20.79
C ARG A 104 4.77 11.40 -19.76
N GLU A 105 4.27 11.94 -18.65
CA GLU A 105 5.06 12.58 -17.59
C GLU A 105 5.39 11.60 -16.47
N ILE A 106 4.81 10.40 -16.49
CA ILE A 106 5.06 9.36 -15.50
C ILE A 106 6.38 8.65 -15.85
N ILE A 107 7.31 8.61 -14.91
CA ILE A 107 8.57 7.86 -15.02
C ILE A 107 8.29 6.43 -14.56
N ALA A 108 7.83 5.58 -15.49
CA ALA A 108 7.43 4.21 -15.19
C ALA A 108 8.04 3.17 -16.14
N PRO A 109 8.13 1.90 -15.71
CA PRO A 109 8.38 0.78 -16.59
C PRO A 109 7.38 0.74 -17.75
N ARG A 110 7.83 0.26 -18.92
CA ARG A 110 6.98 0.20 -20.12
C ARG A 110 5.75 -0.67 -19.91
N GLN A 111 5.84 -1.76 -19.13
CA GLN A 111 4.69 -2.59 -18.82
C GLN A 111 3.61 -1.80 -18.08
N THR A 112 3.96 -0.97 -17.10
CA THR A 112 3.03 -0.11 -16.36
C THR A 112 2.29 0.86 -17.30
N LEU A 113 3.02 1.53 -18.19
CA LEU A 113 2.42 2.43 -19.19
C LEU A 113 1.52 1.67 -20.18
N ASP A 114 1.92 0.47 -20.60
CA ASP A 114 1.12 -0.39 -21.47
C ASP A 114 -0.17 -0.84 -20.79
N VAL A 115 -0.17 -1.11 -19.48
CA VAL A 115 -1.40 -1.41 -18.73
C VAL A 115 -2.31 -0.19 -18.72
N LEU A 116 -1.81 0.99 -18.29
CA LEU A 116 -2.61 2.22 -18.21
C LEU A 116 -3.24 2.64 -19.56
N THR A 117 -2.54 2.42 -20.67
CA THR A 117 -2.96 2.89 -22.00
C THR A 117 -3.64 1.83 -22.87
N LYS A 118 -3.44 0.53 -22.61
CA LYS A 118 -3.98 -0.55 -23.47
C LYS A 118 -4.87 -1.53 -22.73
N ALA A 119 -4.62 -1.80 -21.45
CA ALA A 119 -5.47 -2.68 -20.66
C ALA A 119 -6.55 -1.90 -19.92
N GLY A 120 -6.13 -0.88 -19.18
CA GLY A 120 -6.96 -0.10 -18.29
C GLY A 120 -7.11 -0.73 -16.89
N LEU A 121 -7.91 -0.05 -16.07
CA LEU A 121 -8.33 -0.48 -14.73
C LEU A 121 -9.86 -0.52 -14.67
N PRO A 122 -10.46 -1.37 -13.83
CA PRO A 122 -11.91 -1.31 -13.62
C PRO A 122 -12.28 0.03 -12.96
N ALA A 123 -13.51 0.49 -13.11
CA ALA A 123 -13.95 1.71 -12.41
C ALA A 123 -14.00 1.50 -10.88
N LYS A 124 -14.35 0.27 -10.47
CA LYS A 124 -14.39 -0.19 -9.08
C LYS A 124 -14.01 -1.67 -9.05
N ALA A 125 -13.38 -2.12 -7.97
CA ALA A 125 -13.12 -3.52 -7.71
C ALA A 125 -13.04 -3.75 -6.20
N ASP A 126 -13.46 -4.92 -5.75
CA ASP A 126 -13.30 -5.31 -4.37
C ASP A 126 -11.83 -5.59 -4.02
N PRO A 127 -11.39 -5.32 -2.78
CA PRO A 127 -12.20 -4.83 -1.64
C PRO A 127 -12.35 -3.29 -1.65
N GLU A 128 -13.54 -2.81 -2.03
CA GLU A 128 -13.98 -1.40 -1.98
C GLU A 128 -13.03 -0.35 -2.63
N LEU A 129 -12.26 -0.74 -3.65
CA LEU A 129 -11.37 0.16 -4.39
C LEU A 129 -12.11 0.87 -5.51
N THR A 130 -11.97 2.19 -5.59
CA THR A 130 -12.44 3.01 -6.72
C THR A 130 -11.25 3.56 -7.50
N PHE A 131 -11.24 3.38 -8.82
CA PHE A 131 -10.13 3.85 -9.68
C PHE A 131 -10.51 5.08 -10.48
N SER A 132 -9.54 5.98 -10.61
CA SER A 132 -9.66 7.24 -11.32
C SER A 132 -8.55 7.37 -12.35
N LEU A 133 -8.92 7.45 -13.62
CA LEU A 133 -8.02 7.69 -14.74
C LEU A 133 -8.42 8.97 -15.50
N PRO A 134 -7.46 9.76 -16.01
CA PRO A 134 -6.01 9.52 -15.98
C PRO A 134 -5.37 9.71 -14.59
N PRO A 135 -4.20 9.13 -14.33
CA PRO A 135 -3.49 9.35 -13.07
C PRO A 135 -3.19 10.83 -12.85
N THR A 136 -3.31 11.30 -11.61
CA THR A 136 -3.05 12.70 -11.25
C THR A 136 -1.95 12.76 -10.21
N ARG A 137 -1.04 13.74 -10.31
CA ARG A 137 0.04 13.88 -9.35
C ARG A 137 -0.51 14.29 -7.99
N LEU A 138 -0.07 13.60 -6.93
CA LEU A 138 -0.62 13.81 -5.59
C LEU A 138 -0.30 15.21 -5.06
N SER A 139 0.88 15.75 -5.39
CA SER A 139 1.26 17.15 -5.05
C SER A 139 0.33 18.22 -5.60
N ASP A 140 -0.48 17.90 -6.61
CA ASP A 140 -1.44 18.83 -7.21
C ASP A 140 -2.83 18.75 -6.54
N MET A 141 -3.04 17.74 -5.69
CA MET A 141 -4.32 17.45 -5.03
C MET A 141 -4.30 17.72 -3.53
N VAL A 142 -3.18 17.40 -2.86
CA VAL A 142 -3.07 17.61 -1.41
C VAL A 142 -2.93 19.10 -1.15
N GLU A 143 -3.93 19.68 -0.48
CA GLU A 143 -3.79 21.00 0.16
C GLU A 143 -2.80 20.83 1.32
N LEU A 144 -1.52 20.97 1.03
CA LEU A 144 -0.48 21.02 2.05
C LEU A 144 -0.79 22.23 2.94
N ALA A 145 -1.00 21.99 4.24
CA ALA A 145 -1.28 23.06 5.18
C ALA A 145 -0.16 24.12 5.08
N GLU A 146 -0.54 25.36 4.77
CA GLU A 146 0.39 26.47 4.50
C GLU A 146 1.31 26.83 5.69
N ASP A 147 1.14 26.19 6.86
CA ASP A 147 1.66 26.66 8.15
C ASP A 147 2.82 25.84 8.77
N GLU A 148 3.33 24.77 8.16
CA GLU A 148 4.43 24.00 8.79
C GLU A 148 5.68 23.84 7.89
N VAL A 149 6.61 24.78 8.09
CA VAL A 149 8.09 24.72 8.05
C VAL A 149 8.83 24.03 6.88
N ASP A 150 8.22 23.23 6.01
CA ASP A 150 8.93 22.55 4.91
C ASP A 150 8.05 22.22 3.68
N ASP A 151 7.20 23.17 3.25
CA ASP A 151 6.36 23.07 2.04
C ASP A 151 7.12 22.56 0.79
N ALA A 152 8.42 22.85 0.70
CA ALA A 152 9.26 22.38 -0.40
C ALA A 152 9.54 20.86 -0.33
N SER A 153 9.85 20.32 0.85
CA SER A 153 10.19 18.89 0.98
C SER A 153 8.95 18.01 0.91
N SER A 154 7.83 18.43 1.52
CA SER A 154 6.54 17.72 1.40
C SER A 154 6.08 17.71 -0.05
N LYS A 155 6.17 18.84 -0.76
CA LYS A 155 5.81 18.91 -2.18
C LYS A 155 6.71 18.03 -3.04
N GLU A 156 8.01 17.99 -2.76
CA GLU A 156 8.95 17.10 -3.45
C GLU A 156 8.58 15.63 -3.20
N PHE A 157 8.31 15.25 -1.95
CA PHE A 157 7.85 13.91 -1.58
C PHE A 157 6.57 13.53 -2.33
N PHE A 158 5.53 14.36 -2.30
CA PHE A 158 4.26 14.05 -2.97
C PHE A 158 4.33 14.14 -4.50
N SER A 159 5.35 14.77 -5.06
CA SER A 159 5.51 14.90 -6.51
C SER A 159 5.88 13.59 -7.20
N THR A 160 6.40 12.61 -6.44
CA THR A 160 6.76 11.28 -6.96
C THR A 160 5.60 10.29 -6.96
N PHE A 161 4.43 10.69 -6.44
CA PHE A 161 3.24 9.84 -6.39
C PHE A 161 2.20 10.27 -7.43
N TRP A 162 1.65 9.29 -8.13
CA TRP A 162 0.54 9.45 -9.05
C TRP A 162 -0.69 8.71 -8.54
N LYS A 163 -1.71 9.45 -8.10
CA LYS A 163 -2.99 8.89 -7.69
C LYS A 163 -3.66 8.16 -8.86
N ILE A 164 -4.06 6.92 -8.63
CA ILE A 164 -4.78 6.06 -9.56
C ILE A 164 -6.14 5.60 -9.01
N GLY A 165 -6.39 5.78 -7.71
CA GLY A 165 -7.62 5.37 -7.06
C GLY A 165 -7.68 5.79 -5.59
N GLU A 166 -8.70 5.32 -4.88
CA GLU A 166 -8.92 5.54 -3.46
C GLU A 166 -9.79 4.42 -2.85
N THR A 167 -9.72 4.28 -1.53
CA THR A 167 -10.67 3.50 -0.72
C THR A 167 -11.88 4.35 -0.35
N ASP A 168 -12.93 3.72 0.19
CA ASP A 168 -14.12 4.43 0.67
C ASP A 168 -13.82 5.32 1.91
N ASP A 169 -12.76 5.01 2.67
CA ASP A 169 -12.29 5.81 3.82
C ASP A 169 -11.43 7.02 3.43
N GLY A 170 -11.08 7.14 2.13
CA GLY A 170 -10.36 8.28 1.58
C GLY A 170 -8.86 8.09 1.45
N ASP A 171 -8.34 6.90 1.78
CA ASP A 171 -6.94 6.55 1.51
C ASP A 171 -6.67 6.52 0.02
N VAL A 172 -5.48 6.95 -0.37
CA VAL A 172 -5.17 7.19 -1.77
C VAL A 172 -4.30 6.08 -2.32
N LEU A 173 -4.79 5.42 -3.37
CA LEU A 173 -4.02 4.45 -4.13
C LEU A 173 -3.15 5.17 -5.17
N CYS A 174 -1.84 4.98 -5.09
CA CYS A 174 -0.85 5.68 -5.91
C CYS A 174 0.11 4.74 -6.63
N LEU A 175 0.78 5.27 -7.68
CA LEU A 175 2.03 4.74 -8.21
C LEU A 175 3.19 5.55 -7.63
N ASP A 176 4.19 4.89 -7.03
CA ASP A 176 5.41 5.55 -6.53
C ASP A 176 6.56 5.44 -7.54
N GLU A 177 6.95 6.56 -8.15
CA GLU A 177 8.06 6.62 -9.11
C GLU A 177 9.42 6.24 -8.50
N ARG A 178 9.59 6.35 -7.18
CA ARG A 178 10.85 5.99 -6.50
C ARG A 178 11.00 4.48 -6.34
N ALA A 179 9.90 3.74 -6.47
CA ALA A 179 9.81 2.30 -6.30
C ALA A 179 9.34 1.62 -7.61
N ASP A 180 9.87 2.05 -8.76
CA ASP A 180 9.55 1.52 -10.09
C ASP A 180 8.04 1.50 -10.42
N CYS A 181 7.29 2.47 -9.90
CA CYS A 181 5.83 2.55 -9.97
C CYS A 181 5.11 1.34 -9.36
N ALA A 182 5.62 0.85 -8.23
CA ALA A 182 4.84 0.03 -7.31
C ALA A 182 3.55 0.76 -6.92
N VAL A 183 2.49 -0.03 -6.74
CA VAL A 183 1.22 0.43 -6.20
C VAL A 183 1.32 0.48 -4.68
N VAL A 184 0.96 1.62 -4.12
CA VAL A 184 1.01 1.93 -2.70
C VAL A 184 -0.30 2.57 -2.27
N LEU A 185 -0.77 2.23 -1.08
CA LEU A 185 -1.88 2.91 -0.42
C LEU A 185 -1.31 3.93 0.57
N LEU A 186 -1.79 5.17 0.50
CA LEU A 186 -1.38 6.25 1.37
C LEU A 186 -2.52 6.61 2.31
N ASP A 187 -2.25 6.50 3.60
CA ASP A 187 -3.25 6.66 4.65
C ASP A 187 -3.60 8.14 4.87
N ALA A 188 -4.87 8.48 4.72
CA ALA A 188 -5.37 9.85 4.82
C ALA A 188 -5.35 10.38 6.26
N GLU A 189 -5.56 9.53 7.26
CA GLU A 189 -5.55 9.90 8.68
C GLU A 189 -4.15 10.31 9.14
N TRP A 190 -3.12 9.72 8.53
CA TRP A 190 -1.71 10.04 8.77
C TRP A 190 -1.13 11.05 7.77
N GLY A 191 -1.99 11.85 7.13
CA GLY A 191 -1.58 12.93 6.22
C GLY A 191 -0.86 12.42 4.97
N TYR A 192 -1.16 11.19 4.54
CA TYR A 192 -0.61 10.50 3.37
C TYR A 192 0.88 10.13 3.46
N TYR A 193 1.49 10.21 4.66
CA TYR A 193 2.88 9.83 4.85
C TYR A 193 3.05 8.34 5.17
N ALA A 194 2.08 7.75 5.86
CA ALA A 194 2.05 6.31 6.11
C ALA A 194 1.74 5.58 4.79
N GLN A 195 2.61 4.64 4.45
CA GLN A 195 2.61 3.91 3.18
C GLN A 195 2.37 2.43 3.46
N GLN A 196 1.46 1.83 2.70
CA GLN A 196 1.24 0.39 2.69
C GLN A 196 1.51 -0.14 1.27
N PHE A 197 2.37 -1.16 1.17
CA PHE A 197 2.65 -1.78 -0.12
C PHE A 197 1.43 -2.56 -0.60
N VAL A 198 1.02 -2.36 -1.86
CA VAL A 198 -0.11 -3.08 -2.45
C VAL A 198 0.39 -4.09 -3.47
N ASN A 199 1.10 -3.62 -4.50
CA ASN A 199 1.62 -4.48 -5.56
C ASN A 199 2.87 -3.89 -6.22
N SER A 200 3.71 -4.74 -6.78
CA SER A 200 4.94 -4.37 -7.49
C SER A 200 4.66 -3.58 -8.77
N SER A 201 3.44 -3.66 -9.32
CA SER A 201 3.00 -2.81 -10.43
C SER A 201 1.48 -2.81 -10.56
N ILE A 202 0.96 -1.87 -11.35
CA ILE A 202 -0.47 -1.81 -11.67
C ILE A 202 -1.00 -3.02 -12.46
N GLY A 203 -0.13 -3.71 -13.20
CA GLY A 203 -0.49 -4.95 -13.88
C GLY A 203 -0.67 -6.10 -12.90
N HIS A 204 0.19 -6.16 -11.87
CA HIS A 204 0.10 -7.17 -10.81
C HIS A 204 -1.14 -6.92 -9.97
N LEU A 205 -1.43 -5.67 -9.64
CA LEU A 205 -2.70 -5.29 -9.01
C LEU A 205 -3.91 -5.81 -9.78
N LEU A 206 -3.98 -5.58 -11.10
CA LEU A 206 -5.12 -6.06 -11.90
C LEU A 206 -5.28 -7.59 -11.85
N GLN A 207 -4.17 -8.35 -11.78
CA GLN A 207 -4.22 -9.80 -11.64
C GLN A 207 -4.62 -10.23 -10.21
N CYS A 208 -4.15 -9.54 -9.18
CA CYS A 208 -4.55 -9.79 -7.79
C CYS A 208 -6.04 -9.48 -7.57
N LEU A 209 -6.56 -8.39 -8.15
CA LEU A 209 -8.00 -8.08 -8.12
C LEU A 209 -8.84 -9.18 -8.79
N GLU A 210 -8.35 -9.76 -9.89
CA GLU A 210 -9.03 -10.90 -10.51
C GLU A 210 -8.98 -12.15 -9.62
N ALA A 211 -7.87 -12.39 -8.92
CA ALA A 211 -7.77 -13.48 -7.96
C ALA A 211 -8.72 -13.27 -6.76
N TRP A 212 -8.81 -12.05 -6.25
CA TRP A 212 -9.74 -11.67 -5.17
C TRP A 212 -11.19 -11.89 -5.59
N ARG A 213 -11.55 -11.41 -6.78
CA ARG A 213 -12.89 -11.63 -7.36
C ARG A 213 -13.24 -13.11 -7.49
N VAL A 214 -12.26 -13.99 -7.76
CA VAL A 214 -12.48 -15.43 -7.79
C VAL A 214 -12.70 -15.99 -6.38
N LEU A 215 -11.97 -15.51 -5.37
CA LEU A 215 -12.19 -15.84 -3.97
C LEU A 215 -13.61 -15.48 -3.53
N GLU A 216 -14.09 -14.26 -3.82
CA GLU A 216 -15.43 -13.82 -3.42
C GLU A 216 -16.57 -14.58 -4.11
N GLN A 217 -16.30 -15.13 -5.29
CA GLN A 217 -17.26 -15.95 -6.03
C GLN A 217 -17.26 -17.41 -5.61
N ASP A 218 -16.28 -17.83 -4.83
CA ASP A 218 -16.18 -19.19 -4.31
C ASP A 218 -17.21 -19.37 -3.19
N ASP A 219 -18.44 -19.69 -3.60
CA ASP A 219 -19.59 -20.01 -2.76
C ASP A 219 -19.43 -21.35 -1.99
N ALA A 220 -18.18 -21.82 -1.83
CA ALA A 220 -17.85 -23.08 -1.19
C ALA A 220 -17.77 -22.89 0.33
N ASN A 221 -18.37 -23.83 1.07
CA ASN A 221 -18.52 -23.82 2.55
C ASN A 221 -17.20 -23.88 3.36
N GLU A 222 -16.05 -23.58 2.76
CA GLU A 222 -14.72 -23.65 3.38
C GLU A 222 -13.89 -22.43 2.92
N ILE A 223 -14.06 -21.29 3.60
CA ILE A 223 -13.35 -20.04 3.29
C ILE A 223 -11.84 -20.20 3.42
N GLY A 224 -11.35 -21.00 4.37
CA GLY A 224 -9.91 -21.32 4.48
C GLY A 224 -9.32 -21.90 3.19
N ASP A 225 -10.05 -22.81 2.51
CA ASP A 225 -9.63 -23.35 1.22
C ASP A 225 -9.65 -22.29 0.09
N ALA A 226 -10.50 -21.28 0.19
CA ALA A 226 -10.54 -20.15 -0.73
C ALA A 226 -9.36 -19.19 -0.49
N ILE A 227 -9.07 -18.87 0.78
CA ILE A 227 -7.93 -18.04 1.20
C ILE A 227 -6.62 -18.70 0.76
N GLU A 228 -6.41 -20.00 1.02
CA GLU A 228 -5.21 -20.72 0.55
C GLU A 228 -5.05 -20.68 -0.98
N ARG A 229 -6.16 -20.68 -1.73
CA ARG A 229 -6.12 -20.58 -3.20
C ARG A 229 -5.79 -19.17 -3.66
N PHE A 230 -6.30 -18.16 -2.97
CA PHE A 230 -5.98 -16.76 -3.21
C PHE A 230 -4.51 -16.47 -2.88
N GLU A 231 -4.02 -16.89 -1.72
CA GLU A 231 -2.62 -16.76 -1.31
C GLU A 231 -1.69 -17.35 -2.38
N ARG A 232 -1.93 -18.59 -2.81
CA ARG A 232 -1.15 -19.22 -3.90
C ARG A 232 -1.26 -18.48 -5.24
N ALA A 233 -2.38 -17.81 -5.49
CA ALA A 233 -2.52 -17.00 -6.70
C ALA A 233 -1.69 -15.72 -6.59
N VAL A 234 -1.75 -15.01 -5.45
CA VAL A 234 -0.96 -13.82 -5.19
C VAL A 234 0.53 -14.14 -5.19
N ASP A 235 0.98 -15.22 -4.53
CA ASP A 235 2.39 -15.67 -4.54
C ASP A 235 2.92 -15.85 -5.98
N ARG A 236 2.07 -16.37 -6.87
CA ARG A 236 2.41 -16.57 -8.28
C ARG A 236 2.34 -15.31 -9.15
N ILE A 237 1.60 -14.29 -8.71
CA ILE A 237 1.40 -13.04 -9.44
C ILE A 237 2.44 -12.02 -8.98
N ASP A 238 2.55 -11.85 -7.67
CA ASP A 238 3.33 -10.83 -6.99
C ASP A 238 3.59 -11.26 -5.55
N PRO A 239 4.63 -12.07 -5.29
CA PRO A 239 4.88 -12.63 -3.97
C PRO A 239 5.21 -11.56 -2.91
N ARG A 240 5.64 -10.36 -3.32
CA ARG A 240 5.86 -9.24 -2.40
C ARG A 240 4.57 -8.72 -1.78
N ALA A 241 3.44 -8.91 -2.44
CA ALA A 241 2.11 -8.55 -1.92
C ALA A 241 1.70 -9.39 -0.70
N LEU A 242 2.41 -10.49 -0.42
CA LEU A 242 2.22 -11.34 0.76
C LEU A 242 3.22 -11.01 1.88
N THR A 243 4.05 -9.98 1.72
CA THR A 243 4.91 -9.53 2.83
C THR A 243 4.02 -9.02 3.95
N GLU A 244 4.39 -9.29 5.20
CA GLU A 244 3.75 -8.72 6.38
C GLU A 244 3.56 -7.20 6.23
N GLY A 245 2.36 -6.71 6.56
CA GLY A 245 1.97 -5.31 6.43
C GLY A 245 1.71 -4.83 5.00
N ALA A 246 1.76 -5.73 4.00
CA ALA A 246 1.24 -5.42 2.68
C ALA A 246 -0.29 -5.53 2.70
N PHE A 247 -0.94 -4.77 1.82
CA PHE A 247 -2.39 -4.71 1.70
C PHE A 247 -3.05 -6.09 1.61
N TRP A 248 -2.54 -6.96 0.72
CA TRP A 248 -3.15 -8.28 0.53
C TRP A 248 -2.89 -9.24 1.68
N PHE A 249 -1.80 -9.06 2.43
CA PHE A 249 -1.56 -9.80 3.67
C PHE A 249 -2.62 -9.43 4.72
N ASP A 250 -2.82 -8.13 4.94
CA ASP A 250 -3.79 -7.63 5.92
C ASP A 250 -5.25 -7.98 5.53
N MET A 251 -5.59 -7.90 4.24
CA MET A 251 -6.90 -8.31 3.73
C MET A 251 -7.23 -9.78 3.99
N MET A 252 -6.25 -10.68 3.89
CA MET A 252 -6.47 -12.10 4.20
C MET A 252 -6.60 -12.32 5.70
N ALA A 253 -5.78 -11.66 6.52
CA ALA A 253 -5.86 -11.75 7.98
C ALA A 253 -7.26 -11.34 8.48
N MET A 254 -7.84 -10.26 7.92
CA MET A 254 -9.20 -9.84 8.24
C MET A 254 -10.25 -10.89 7.87
N LEU A 255 -10.13 -11.54 6.70
CA LEU A 255 -11.06 -12.61 6.30
C LEU A 255 -10.95 -13.86 7.19
N GLU A 256 -9.75 -14.19 7.66
CA GLU A 256 -9.54 -15.30 8.61
C GLU A 256 -10.18 -14.99 9.96
N GLU A 257 -10.00 -13.76 10.48
CA GLU A 257 -10.63 -13.31 11.72
C GLU A 257 -12.16 -13.33 11.63
N GLU A 258 -12.75 -12.88 10.52
CA GLU A 258 -14.20 -12.90 10.29
C GLU A 258 -14.80 -14.32 10.22
N ASP A 259 -14.05 -15.35 9.80
CA ASP A 259 -14.52 -16.75 9.80
C ASP A 259 -14.48 -17.41 11.20
N GLU A 260 -13.61 -16.93 12.08
CA GLU A 260 -13.48 -17.44 13.44
C GLU A 260 -14.58 -16.94 14.40
N GLU A 261 -15.32 -15.88 14.04
CA GLU A 261 -16.42 -15.26 14.83
C GLU A 261 -17.80 -15.92 14.64
#